data_AF-A0A0T1UGS6-F1
#
_entry.id   AF-A0A0T1UGS6-F1
#
_cell.length_a   1.000
_cell.length_b   1.000
_cell.length_c   1.000
_cell.angle_alpha   90.00
_cell.angle_beta   90.00
_cell.angle_gamma   90.00
#
_symmetry.space_group_name_H-M   'P 1'
#
loop_
_entity.id
_entity.type
_entity.pdbx_description
1 polymer ?
#
loop_
_entity_poly.entity_id
_entity_poly.type
_entity_poly.pdbx_seq_one_letter_code
_entity_poly.pdbx_strand_id
1 'polypeptide(L)'
;MSAIRLLVLGAVRQHGRAHGYQVRGDLEYWGAHEWSNAKPGSIYHALKQMAKQGLLREHETAPSTAGGPPRTEYEITEAGTEEFFRLLREALTSYDQKTDVKSAAIGFVVDLPRAEAVSLLKERIHGIEEWRSAVTEHYVPEDGPEQLGHIGEIMNLWIHTADAEAAWTRGLIARIEGGAYTFAGEGEPFVGVLAEGEENPYATDERHPGDAR
;
A
#
# COMPACT_ATOMS: atom_id res chain seq x y z
N MET A 1 -0.57 11.00 -2.22
CA MET A 1 0.41 9.99 -1.75
C MET A 1 0.82 9.04 -2.89
N SER A 2 1.94 8.33 -2.81
CA SER A 2 2.36 7.33 -3.81
C SER A 2 2.43 5.92 -3.20
N ALA A 3 1.74 4.95 -3.82
CA ALA A 3 1.69 3.56 -3.34
C ALA A 3 3.09 2.92 -3.26
N ILE A 4 3.97 3.22 -4.22
CA ILE A 4 5.33 2.66 -4.28
C ILE A 4 6.15 2.94 -3.02
N ARG A 5 5.94 4.12 -2.41
CA ARG A 5 6.68 4.53 -1.22
C ARG A 5 6.26 3.69 -0.01
N LEU A 6 4.95 3.51 0.16
CA LEU A 6 4.41 2.67 1.22
C LEU A 6 4.84 1.21 1.05
N LEU A 7 4.73 0.68 -0.18
CA LEU A 7 5.13 -0.70 -0.52
C LEU A 7 6.62 -0.97 -0.26
N VAL A 8 7.51 -0.08 -0.72
CA VAL A 8 8.95 -0.28 -0.56
C VAL A 8 9.37 -0.15 0.91
N LEU A 9 8.83 0.81 1.67
CA LEU A 9 9.12 0.90 3.11
C LEU A 9 8.60 -0.33 3.85
N GLY A 10 7.38 -0.80 3.54
CA GLY A 10 6.80 -1.99 4.14
C GLY A 10 7.61 -3.26 3.87
N ALA A 11 8.01 -3.49 2.61
CA ALA A 11 8.85 -4.62 2.22
C ALA A 11 10.19 -4.62 2.95
N VAL A 12 10.92 -3.49 2.95
CA VAL A 12 12.21 -3.39 3.65
C VAL A 12 12.04 -3.60 5.16
N ARG A 13 10.97 -3.06 5.75
CA ARG A 13 10.65 -3.23 7.18
C ARG A 13 10.41 -4.70 7.54
N GLN A 14 9.67 -5.44 6.72
CA GLN A 14 9.36 -6.85 6.97
C GLN A 14 10.60 -7.76 6.91
N HIS A 15 11.57 -7.43 6.04
CA HIS A 15 12.87 -8.12 6.00
C HIS A 15 13.86 -7.64 7.06
N GLY A 16 13.68 -6.44 7.61
CA GLY A 16 14.68 -5.74 8.42
C GLY A 16 15.82 -5.16 7.58
N ARG A 17 16.51 -6.00 6.79
CA ARG A 17 17.51 -5.60 5.78
C ARG A 17 17.21 -6.34 4.47
N ALA A 18 17.12 -5.60 3.36
CA ALA A 18 16.76 -6.16 2.07
C ALA A 18 17.58 -5.58 0.92
N HIS A 19 17.92 -6.44 -0.04
CA HIS A 19 18.41 -6.02 -1.35
C HIS A 19 17.25 -5.48 -2.21
N GLY A 20 17.58 -4.59 -3.15
CA GLY A 20 16.55 -4.05 -4.05
C GLY A 20 15.83 -5.11 -4.89
N TYR A 21 16.50 -6.22 -5.23
CA TYR A 21 15.87 -7.35 -5.92
C TYR A 21 14.90 -8.15 -5.03
N GLN A 22 15.16 -8.29 -3.72
CA GLN A 22 14.22 -8.94 -2.80
C GLN A 22 12.94 -8.12 -2.70
N VAL A 23 13.06 -6.81 -2.50
CA VAL A 23 11.93 -5.88 -2.51
C VAL A 23 11.16 -5.97 -3.83
N ARG A 24 11.86 -6.05 -4.97
CA ARG A 24 11.23 -6.25 -6.28
C ARG A 24 10.43 -7.56 -6.32
N GLY A 25 11.04 -8.66 -5.88
CA GLY A 25 10.41 -9.97 -5.82
C GLY A 25 9.15 -9.99 -4.97
N ASP A 26 9.16 -9.35 -3.80
CA ASP A 26 7.98 -9.24 -2.94
C ASP A 26 6.85 -8.46 -3.62
N LEU A 27 7.16 -7.32 -4.24
CA LEU A 27 6.18 -6.50 -4.93
C LEU A 27 5.61 -7.24 -6.16
N GLU A 28 6.41 -8.03 -6.87
CA GLU A 28 5.95 -8.93 -7.93
C GLU A 28 5.04 -10.03 -7.36
N TYR A 29 5.42 -10.64 -6.23
CA TYR A 29 4.65 -11.68 -5.55
C TYR A 29 3.28 -11.17 -5.05
N TRP A 30 3.22 -9.91 -4.61
CA TRP A 30 1.97 -9.23 -4.26
C TRP A 30 1.13 -8.80 -5.48
N GLY A 31 1.61 -9.08 -6.70
CA GLY A 31 0.97 -8.64 -7.94
C GLY A 31 0.96 -7.12 -8.12
N ALA A 32 1.84 -6.37 -7.45
CA ALA A 32 1.81 -4.91 -7.43
C ALA A 32 1.98 -4.28 -8.82
N HIS A 33 2.53 -5.02 -9.78
CA HIS A 33 2.63 -4.63 -11.18
C HIS A 33 1.27 -4.55 -11.90
N GLU A 34 0.26 -5.31 -11.44
CA GLU A 34 -1.08 -5.35 -12.05
C GLU A 34 -1.96 -4.18 -11.58
N TRP A 35 -1.82 -3.78 -10.32
CA TRP A 35 -2.73 -2.82 -9.69
C TRP A 35 -2.08 -1.49 -9.30
N SER A 36 -0.77 -1.34 -9.50
CA SER A 36 -0.04 -0.10 -9.23
C SER A 36 1.02 0.21 -10.29
N ASN A 37 1.71 1.35 -10.13
CA ASN A 37 2.84 1.73 -10.98
C ASN A 37 4.20 1.17 -10.46
N ALA A 38 4.18 0.08 -9.69
CA ALA A 38 5.34 -0.59 -9.13
C ALA A 38 6.09 -1.42 -10.18
N LYS A 39 6.74 -0.74 -11.13
CA LYS A 39 7.65 -1.35 -12.11
C LYS A 39 9.07 -1.43 -11.54
N PRO A 40 9.94 -2.32 -12.03
CA PRO A 40 11.32 -2.45 -11.53
C PRO A 40 12.04 -1.10 -11.39
N GLY A 41 11.99 -0.26 -12.43
CA GLY A 41 12.63 1.06 -12.42
C GLY A 41 12.11 2.00 -11.32
N SER A 42 10.81 1.99 -11.01
CA SER A 42 10.25 2.85 -9.95
C SER A 42 10.61 2.34 -8.55
N ILE A 43 10.74 1.03 -8.37
CA ILE A 43 11.18 0.40 -7.11
C ILE A 43 12.62 0.81 -6.78
N TYR A 44 13.55 0.60 -7.71
CA TYR A 44 14.97 0.98 -7.51
C TYR A 44 15.16 2.49 -7.33
N HIS A 45 14.38 3.30 -8.07
CA HIS A 45 14.39 4.74 -7.88
C HIS A 45 13.87 5.13 -6.48
N ALA A 46 12.78 4.52 -6.02
CA ALA A 46 12.21 4.78 -4.70
C ALA A 46 13.18 4.42 -3.57
N LEU A 47 13.84 3.25 -3.64
CA LEU A 47 14.87 2.85 -2.67
C LEU A 47 15.98 3.90 -2.54
N LYS A 48 16.59 4.28 -3.67
CA LYS A 48 17.64 5.31 -3.70
C LYS A 48 17.16 6.66 -3.19
N GLN A 49 15.95 7.06 -3.55
CA GLN A 49 15.39 8.34 -3.13
C GLN A 49 15.10 8.35 -1.62
N MET A 50 14.61 7.25 -1.06
CA MET A 50 14.34 7.13 0.37
C MET A 50 15.62 7.02 1.19
N ALA A 51 16.67 6.40 0.65
CA ALA A 51 18.00 6.44 1.24
C ALA A 51 18.56 7.87 1.32
N LYS A 52 18.46 8.64 0.22
CA LYS A 52 18.82 10.07 0.20
C LYS A 52 18.04 10.92 1.19
N GLN A 53 16.80 10.53 1.50
CA GLN A 53 15.94 11.21 2.48
C GLN A 53 16.22 10.77 3.93
N GLY A 54 17.12 9.81 4.16
CA GLY A 54 17.42 9.27 5.49
C GLY A 54 16.36 8.30 6.04
N LEU A 55 15.41 7.88 5.22
CA LEU A 55 14.36 6.92 5.60
C LEU A 55 14.83 5.48 5.49
N LEU A 56 15.81 5.25 4.62
CA LEU A 56 16.54 4.00 4.51
C LEU A 56 18.02 4.26 4.76
N ARG A 57 18.69 3.34 5.43
CA ARG A 57 20.15 3.29 5.52
C ARG A 57 20.67 2.37 4.43
N GLU A 58 21.55 2.91 3.60
CA GLU A 58 22.27 2.15 2.59
C GLU A 58 23.47 1.46 3.23
N HIS A 59 23.61 0.16 2.99
CA HIS A 59 24.77 -0.63 3.38
C HIS A 59 25.43 -1.17 2.12
N GLU A 60 26.69 -0.82 1.92
CA GLU A 60 27.50 -1.46 0.89
C GLU A 60 27.88 -2.85 1.39
N THR A 61 27.38 -3.91 0.74
CA THR A 61 27.88 -5.25 1.02
C THR A 61 29.23 -5.45 0.34
N ALA A 62 30.15 -6.11 1.04
CA ALA A 62 31.38 -6.58 0.44
C ALA A 62 31.04 -7.52 -0.75
N PRO A 63 31.92 -7.64 -1.76
CA PRO A 63 31.71 -8.58 -2.87
C PRO A 63 31.37 -9.97 -2.33
N SER A 64 30.35 -10.60 -2.91
CA SER A 64 29.98 -11.97 -2.58
C SER A 64 31.21 -12.89 -2.61
N THR A 65 31.35 -13.80 -1.64
CA THR A 65 32.37 -14.86 -1.67
C THR A 65 32.24 -15.78 -2.89
N ALA A 66 31.09 -15.72 -3.59
CA ALA A 66 30.81 -16.43 -4.84
C ALA A 66 31.11 -15.61 -6.12
N GLY A 67 31.74 -14.42 -6.01
CA GLY A 67 32.25 -13.66 -7.17
C GLY A 67 31.23 -12.80 -7.91
N GLY A 68 30.11 -12.45 -7.28
CA GLY A 68 29.12 -11.49 -7.82
C GLY A 68 29.45 -10.03 -7.48
N PRO A 69 28.84 -9.05 -8.19
CA PRO A 69 28.93 -7.64 -7.84
C PRO A 69 28.49 -7.40 -6.38
N PRO A 70 29.12 -6.46 -5.66
CA PRO A 70 28.60 -6.01 -4.36
C PRO A 70 27.17 -5.51 -4.55
N ARG A 71 26.26 -5.95 -3.67
CA ARG A 71 24.84 -5.59 -3.74
C ARG A 71 24.52 -4.54 -2.69
N THR A 72 23.79 -3.50 -3.06
CA THR A 72 23.30 -2.57 -2.04
C THR A 72 22.23 -3.24 -1.18
N GLU A 73 22.40 -3.21 0.14
CA GLU A 73 21.34 -3.52 1.11
C GLU A 73 20.72 -2.23 1.65
N TYR A 74 19.41 -2.27 1.87
CA TYR A 74 18.67 -1.20 2.52
C TYR A 74 18.09 -1.70 3.84
N GLU A 75 18.24 -0.89 4.88
CA GLU A 75 17.64 -1.10 6.19
C GLU A 75 16.73 0.09 6.50
N ILE A 76 15.54 -0.16 7.04
CA ILE A 76 14.65 0.94 7.43
C ILE A 76 15.20 1.68 8.65
N THR A 77 15.17 3.01 8.64
CA THR A 77 15.55 3.82 9.81
C THR A 77 14.36 4.04 10.74
N GLU A 78 14.59 4.63 11.92
CA GLU A 78 13.52 5.08 12.80
C GLU A 78 12.60 6.08 12.09
N ALA A 79 13.17 7.09 11.42
CA ALA A 79 12.43 8.05 10.62
C ALA A 79 11.67 7.37 9.44
N GLY A 80 12.25 6.33 8.84
CA GLY A 80 11.58 5.52 7.82
C GLY A 80 10.37 4.76 8.37
N THR A 81 10.48 4.24 9.60
CA THR A 81 9.40 3.54 10.30
C THR A 81 8.26 4.49 10.65
N GLU A 82 8.58 5.68 11.16
CA GLU A 82 7.60 6.73 11.41
C GLU A 82 6.86 7.14 10.13
N GLU A 83 7.61 7.35 9.04
CA GLU A 83 7.04 7.69 7.74
C GLU A 83 6.15 6.55 7.19
N PHE A 84 6.56 5.29 7.32
CA PHE A 84 5.76 4.14 6.94
C PHE A 84 4.39 4.16 7.64
N PHE A 85 4.37 4.28 8.97
CA PHE A 85 3.13 4.29 9.72
C PHE A 85 2.30 5.55 9.46
N ARG A 86 2.94 6.71 9.21
CA ARG A 86 2.22 7.93 8.80
C ARG A 86 1.50 7.73 7.47
N LEU A 87 2.20 7.19 6.46
CA LEU A 87 1.63 6.88 5.15
C LEU A 87 0.51 5.83 5.25
N LEU A 88 0.71 4.78 6.04
CA LEU A 88 -0.29 3.74 6.25
C LEU A 88 -1.59 4.31 6.85
N ARG A 89 -1.49 5.10 7.91
CA ARG A 89 -2.65 5.75 8.54
C ARG A 89 -3.38 6.69 7.58
N GLU A 90 -2.63 7.58 6.93
CA GLU A 90 -3.20 8.52 5.95
C GLU A 90 -3.91 7.77 4.81
N ALA A 91 -3.35 6.65 4.35
CA ALA A 91 -3.93 5.84 3.28
C ALA A 91 -5.18 5.07 3.69
N LEU A 92 -5.27 4.60 4.95
CA LEU A 92 -6.45 3.95 5.49
C LEU A 92 -7.60 4.92 5.75
N THR A 93 -7.29 6.15 6.18
CA THR A 93 -8.30 7.14 6.59
C THR A 93 -8.88 7.94 5.43
N SER A 94 -8.09 8.44 4.47
CA SER A 94 -8.59 9.41 3.49
C SER A 94 -9.49 8.77 2.43
N TYR A 95 -10.72 9.28 2.29
CA TYR A 95 -11.74 8.71 1.40
C TYR A 95 -11.32 8.73 -0.09
N ASP A 96 -10.61 9.78 -0.51
CA ASP A 96 -10.25 10.10 -1.89
C ASP A 96 -8.91 9.49 -2.35
N GLN A 97 -8.30 8.61 -1.56
CA GLN A 97 -7.09 7.92 -2.00
C GLN A 97 -7.32 7.11 -3.27
N LYS A 98 -6.29 7.15 -4.13
CA LYS A 98 -6.22 6.31 -5.33
C LYS A 98 -6.27 4.83 -4.94
N THR A 99 -6.88 4.01 -5.79
CA THR A 99 -7.06 2.57 -5.56
C THR A 99 -5.75 1.84 -5.28
N ASP A 100 -4.65 2.23 -5.92
CA ASP A 100 -3.32 1.64 -5.67
C ASP A 100 -2.82 1.91 -4.24
N VAL A 101 -2.95 3.15 -3.75
CA VAL A 101 -2.57 3.53 -2.38
C VAL A 101 -3.43 2.79 -1.36
N LYS A 102 -4.74 2.68 -1.61
CA LYS A 102 -5.67 1.93 -0.74
C LYS A 102 -5.29 0.45 -0.67
N SER A 103 -5.02 -0.16 -1.83
CA SER A 103 -4.64 -1.57 -1.94
C SER A 103 -3.33 -1.85 -1.17
N ALA A 104 -2.33 -0.98 -1.32
CA ALA A 104 -1.10 -1.07 -0.55
C ALA A 104 -1.35 -0.98 0.96
N ALA A 105 -2.18 -0.03 1.41
CA ALA A 105 -2.49 0.13 2.83
C ALA A 105 -3.23 -1.08 3.44
N ILE A 106 -4.16 -1.68 2.69
CA ILE A 106 -4.85 -2.92 3.10
C ILE A 106 -3.83 -4.06 3.29
N GLY A 107 -2.84 -4.15 2.40
CA GLY A 107 -1.76 -5.16 2.51
C GLY A 107 -0.94 -5.06 3.80
N PHE A 108 -0.87 -3.88 4.41
CA PHE A 108 -0.14 -3.64 5.67
C PHE A 108 -1.05 -3.35 6.87
N VAL A 109 -2.37 -3.56 6.76
CA VAL A 109 -3.32 -3.19 7.83
C VAL A 109 -3.03 -3.88 9.17
N VAL A 110 -2.46 -5.09 9.12
CA VAL A 110 -2.11 -5.90 10.30
C VAL A 110 -0.85 -5.40 11.03
N ASP A 111 -0.09 -4.48 10.42
CA ASP A 111 1.06 -3.85 11.07
C ASP A 111 0.64 -2.85 12.16
N LEU A 112 -0.63 -2.42 12.15
CA LEU A 112 -1.24 -1.60 13.20
C LEU A 112 -1.85 -2.47 14.31
N PRO A 113 -2.01 -1.94 15.53
CA PRO A 113 -2.92 -2.52 16.51
C PRO A 113 -4.35 -2.64 15.94
N ARG A 114 -5.04 -3.75 16.22
CA ARG A 114 -6.41 -4.00 15.72
C ARG A 114 -7.38 -2.85 15.97
N ALA A 115 -7.38 -2.34 17.20
CA ALA A 115 -8.27 -1.24 17.60
C ALA A 115 -7.99 0.05 16.79
N GLU A 116 -6.72 0.32 16.50
CA GLU A 116 -6.32 1.47 15.69
C GLU A 116 -6.76 1.30 14.24
N ALA A 117 -6.51 0.14 13.62
CA ALA A 117 -6.95 -0.16 12.26
C ALA A 117 -8.48 -0.01 12.11
N VAL A 118 -9.25 -0.56 13.05
CA VAL A 118 -10.71 -0.43 13.08
C VAL A 118 -11.12 1.04 13.20
N SER A 119 -10.46 1.83 14.05
CA SER A 119 -10.77 3.26 14.22
C SER A 119 -10.55 4.04 12.92
N LEU A 120 -9.40 3.83 12.24
CA LEU A 120 -9.08 4.52 10.99
C LEU A 120 -10.05 4.16 9.86
N LEU A 121 -10.46 2.88 9.77
CA LEU A 121 -11.46 2.44 8.79
C LEU A 121 -12.86 3.00 9.09
N LYS A 122 -13.22 3.21 10.37
CA LYS A 122 -14.46 3.91 10.75
C LYS A 122 -14.41 5.39 10.38
N GLU A 123 -13.27 6.04 10.58
CA GLU A 123 -13.04 7.42 10.14
C GLU A 123 -13.15 7.55 8.61
N ARG A 124 -12.62 6.58 7.86
CA ARG A 124 -12.80 6.50 6.42
C ARG A 124 -14.27 6.44 6.01
N ILE A 125 -15.07 5.59 6.66
CA ILE A 125 -16.51 5.49 6.39
C ILE A 125 -17.18 6.85 6.61
N HIS A 126 -16.85 7.52 7.71
CA HIS A 126 -17.40 8.84 8.01
C HIS A 126 -17.08 9.85 6.89
N GLY A 127 -15.82 9.91 6.44
CA GLY A 127 -15.44 10.79 5.33
C GLY A 127 -16.14 10.45 4.00
N ILE A 128 -16.36 9.16 3.72
CA ILE A 128 -17.14 8.72 2.54
C ILE A 128 -18.61 9.19 2.66
N GLU A 129 -19.23 9.03 3.83
CA GLU A 129 -20.62 9.43 4.08
C GLU A 129 -20.80 10.95 4.00
N GLU A 130 -19.87 11.72 4.59
CA GLU A 130 -19.86 13.18 4.50
C GLU A 130 -19.73 13.67 3.05
N TRP A 131 -18.77 13.12 2.31
CA TRP A 131 -18.58 13.46 0.90
C TRP A 131 -19.83 13.12 0.08
N ARG A 132 -20.39 11.93 0.29
CA ARG A 132 -21.61 11.49 -0.39
C ARG A 132 -22.79 12.43 -0.11
N SER A 133 -22.99 12.84 1.15
CA SER A 133 -24.05 13.79 1.53
C SER A 133 -23.86 15.13 0.82
N ALA A 134 -22.62 15.64 0.83
CA ALA A 134 -22.29 16.89 0.15
C ALA A 134 -22.55 16.82 -1.37
N VAL A 135 -22.23 15.70 -2.02
CA VAL A 135 -22.54 15.46 -3.44
C VAL A 135 -24.05 15.51 -3.68
N THR A 136 -24.83 14.80 -2.88
CA THR A 136 -26.29 14.77 -3.04
C THR A 136 -26.97 16.11 -2.76
N GLU A 137 -26.43 16.92 -1.83
CA GLU A 137 -27.00 18.23 -1.49
C GLU A 137 -26.64 19.33 -2.50
N HIS A 138 -25.42 19.31 -3.04
CA HIS A 138 -24.91 20.43 -3.85
C HIS A 138 -24.99 20.19 -5.36
N TYR A 139 -24.90 18.93 -5.79
CA TYR A 139 -24.69 18.61 -7.20
C TYR A 139 -25.87 17.87 -7.82
N VAL A 140 -26.67 17.14 -7.04
CA VAL A 140 -27.83 16.42 -7.55
C VAL A 140 -29.05 17.36 -7.58
N PRO A 141 -29.68 17.60 -8.75
CA PRO A 141 -30.91 18.39 -8.83
C PRO A 141 -32.06 17.76 -8.01
N GLU A 142 -33.02 18.58 -7.56
CA GLU A 142 -34.17 18.10 -6.76
C GLU A 142 -34.97 16.98 -7.45
N ASP A 143 -35.10 17.08 -8.77
CA ASP A 143 -35.82 16.11 -9.60
C ASP A 143 -34.91 14.95 -10.11
N GLY A 144 -33.67 14.88 -9.64
CA GLY A 144 -32.72 13.82 -9.96
C GLY A 144 -31.67 14.18 -11.04
N PRO A 145 -30.58 13.39 -11.13
CA PRO A 145 -29.49 13.64 -12.07
C PRO A 145 -29.89 13.48 -13.55
N GLU A 146 -31.00 12.79 -13.85
CA GLU A 146 -31.47 12.51 -15.21
C GLU A 146 -31.78 13.78 -16.02
N GLN A 147 -32.11 14.89 -15.35
CA GLN A 147 -32.36 16.17 -16.00
C GLN A 147 -31.12 16.75 -16.69
N LEU A 148 -29.92 16.35 -16.26
CA LEU A 148 -28.66 16.74 -16.87
C LEU A 148 -28.26 15.80 -18.03
N GLY A 149 -29.15 14.88 -18.42
CA GLY A 149 -28.89 13.88 -19.44
C GLY A 149 -27.68 13.02 -19.08
N HIS A 150 -26.82 12.73 -20.06
CA HIS A 150 -25.62 11.91 -19.86
C HIS A 150 -24.62 12.47 -18.83
N ILE A 151 -24.69 13.76 -18.49
CA ILE A 151 -23.83 14.36 -17.46
C ILE A 151 -24.26 13.89 -16.06
N GLY A 152 -25.55 13.59 -15.85
CA GLY A 152 -26.06 13.02 -14.60
C GLY A 152 -25.44 11.66 -14.25
N GLU A 153 -24.96 10.91 -15.24
CA GLU A 153 -24.28 9.63 -15.02
C GLU A 153 -22.99 9.78 -14.20
N ILE A 154 -22.35 10.94 -14.22
CA ILE A 154 -21.18 11.23 -13.38
C ILE A 154 -21.58 11.20 -11.89
N MET A 155 -22.73 11.78 -11.55
CA MET A 155 -23.25 11.79 -10.18
C MET A 155 -23.70 10.39 -9.75
N ASN A 156 -24.36 9.65 -10.65
CA ASN A 156 -24.72 8.26 -10.41
C ASN A 156 -23.46 7.42 -10.11
N LEU A 157 -22.42 7.55 -10.92
CA LEU A 157 -21.14 6.85 -10.72
C LEU A 157 -20.52 7.18 -9.36
N TRP A 158 -20.50 8.46 -8.97
CA TRP A 158 -19.97 8.92 -7.69
C TRP A 158 -20.72 8.34 -6.49
N ILE A 159 -22.06 8.41 -6.50
CA ILE A 159 -22.89 7.87 -5.42
C ILE A 159 -22.72 6.36 -5.31
N HIS A 160 -22.80 5.64 -6.44
CA HIS A 160 -22.60 4.18 -6.45
C HIS A 160 -21.22 3.78 -5.93
N THR A 161 -20.17 4.51 -6.33
CA THR A 161 -18.80 4.23 -5.88
C THR A 161 -18.67 4.45 -4.37
N ALA A 162 -19.19 5.56 -3.84
CA ALA A 162 -19.17 5.81 -2.40
C ALA A 162 -19.96 4.76 -1.61
N ASP A 163 -21.15 4.38 -2.07
CA ASP A 163 -21.97 3.37 -1.42
C ASP A 163 -21.29 2.00 -1.39
N ALA A 164 -20.68 1.60 -2.51
CA ALA A 164 -19.92 0.37 -2.61
C ALA A 164 -18.67 0.38 -1.72
N GLU A 165 -17.91 1.48 -1.70
CA GLU A 165 -16.73 1.62 -0.84
C GLU A 165 -17.08 1.57 0.64
N ALA A 166 -18.14 2.27 1.06
CA ALA A 166 -18.60 2.25 2.44
C ALA A 166 -19.09 0.85 2.85
N ALA A 167 -19.86 0.18 1.99
CA ALA A 167 -20.33 -1.19 2.24
C ALA A 167 -19.18 -2.18 2.37
N TRP A 168 -18.19 -2.13 1.47
CA TRP A 168 -17.01 -2.98 1.54
C TRP A 168 -16.19 -2.72 2.80
N THR A 169 -15.98 -1.45 3.16
CA THR A 169 -15.21 -1.05 4.35
C THR A 169 -15.88 -1.53 5.64
N ARG A 170 -17.21 -1.40 5.75
CA ARG A 170 -17.98 -1.98 6.88
C ARG A 170 -17.81 -3.50 6.95
N GLY A 171 -17.85 -4.18 5.80
CA GLY A 171 -17.62 -5.62 5.73
C GLY A 171 -16.21 -6.02 6.17
N LEU A 172 -15.19 -5.23 5.84
CA LEU A 172 -13.82 -5.46 6.32
C LEU A 172 -13.72 -5.28 7.84
N ILE A 173 -14.29 -4.20 8.38
CA ILE A 173 -14.33 -3.96 9.83
C ILE A 173 -15.00 -5.12 10.54
N ALA A 174 -16.16 -5.59 10.05
CA ALA A 174 -16.88 -6.70 10.67
C ALA A 174 -16.05 -7.99 10.70
N ARG A 175 -15.27 -8.28 9.66
CA ARG A 175 -14.33 -9.43 9.66
C ARG A 175 -13.21 -9.23 10.69
N ILE A 176 -12.62 -8.04 10.76
CA ILE A 176 -11.55 -7.72 11.71
C ILE A 176 -12.06 -7.81 13.15
N GLU A 177 -13.20 -7.21 13.47
CA GLU A 177 -13.83 -7.29 14.80
C GLU A 177 -14.27 -8.72 15.13
N GLY A 178 -14.64 -9.51 14.11
CA GLY A 178 -14.96 -10.94 14.22
C GLY A 178 -13.75 -11.87 14.39
N GLY A 179 -12.54 -11.32 14.55
CA GLY A 179 -11.31 -12.10 14.83
C GLY A 179 -10.52 -12.54 13.59
N ALA A 180 -10.81 -12.00 12.41
CA ALA A 180 -9.96 -12.23 11.24
C ALA A 180 -8.57 -11.59 11.45
N TYR A 181 -7.54 -12.31 10.99
CA TYR A 181 -6.12 -11.93 11.00
C TYR A 181 -5.52 -11.77 12.41
N THR A 182 -4.20 -11.86 12.50
CA THR A 182 -3.44 -11.53 13.70
C THR A 182 -2.85 -10.14 13.50
N PHE A 183 -3.15 -9.20 14.40
CA PHE A 183 -2.65 -7.82 14.31
C PHE A 183 -1.41 -7.62 15.19
N ALA A 184 -0.72 -6.50 14.99
CA ALA A 184 0.42 -6.13 15.82
C ALA A 184 0.07 -6.14 17.32
N GLY A 185 0.88 -6.85 18.10
CA GLY A 185 0.68 -7.03 19.55
C GLY A 185 -0.21 -8.22 19.94
N GLU A 186 -0.76 -8.97 18.98
CA GLU A 186 -1.61 -10.14 19.23
C GLU A 186 -0.91 -11.48 18.92
N GLY A 187 0.35 -11.43 18.47
CA GLY A 187 1.13 -12.58 18.02
C GLY A 187 1.94 -12.22 16.79
N GLU A 188 2.34 -13.24 16.03
CA GLU A 188 3.03 -13.06 14.75
C GLU A 188 1.99 -12.84 13.62
N PRO A 189 1.90 -11.63 13.04
CA PRO A 189 1.05 -11.39 11.87
C PRO A 189 1.58 -12.16 10.65
N PHE A 190 0.71 -12.35 9.65
CA PHE A 190 1.14 -12.89 8.36
C PHE A 190 2.16 -11.96 7.72
N VAL A 191 3.32 -12.51 7.35
CA VAL A 191 4.35 -11.80 6.59
C VAL A 191 4.29 -12.30 5.15
N GLY A 192 3.97 -11.40 4.23
CA GLY A 192 3.78 -11.73 2.82
C GLY A 192 5.04 -11.72 1.96
N VAL A 193 6.24 -11.69 2.53
CA VAL A 193 7.49 -11.62 1.76
C VAL A 193 7.97 -13.00 1.32
N LEU A 194 8.71 -13.05 0.22
CA LEU A 194 9.37 -14.28 -0.23
C LEU A 194 10.53 -14.64 0.71
N ALA A 195 10.64 -15.91 1.07
CA ALA A 195 11.79 -16.40 1.82
C ALA A 195 13.06 -16.41 0.96
N GLU A 196 14.23 -16.39 1.61
CA GLU A 196 15.50 -16.45 0.89
C GLU A 196 15.61 -17.77 0.09
N GLY A 197 15.74 -17.66 -1.24
CA GLY A 197 15.83 -18.80 -2.15
C GLY A 197 14.49 -19.32 -2.68
N GLU A 198 13.36 -18.72 -2.30
CA GLU A 198 12.05 -19.08 -2.84
C GLU A 198 11.85 -18.53 -4.26
N GLU A 199 11.37 -19.39 -5.18
CA GLU A 199 11.03 -18.96 -6.54
C GLU A 199 9.72 -18.18 -6.53
N ASN A 200 9.73 -16.97 -7.09
CA ASN A 200 8.53 -16.17 -7.22
C ASN A 200 7.65 -16.72 -8.37
N PRO A 201 6.45 -17.25 -8.09
CA PRO A 201 5.56 -17.79 -9.12
C PRO A 201 4.98 -16.72 -10.06
N TYR A 202 5.09 -15.44 -9.68
CA TYR A 202 4.62 -14.28 -10.43
C TYR A 202 5.77 -13.40 -10.92
N ALA A 203 7.00 -13.94 -10.95
CA ALA A 203 8.15 -13.24 -11.50
C ALA A 203 7.87 -12.79 -12.94
N THR A 204 8.20 -11.54 -13.25
CA THR A 204 8.13 -11.06 -14.63
C THR A 204 9.44 -11.37 -15.36
N ASP A 205 9.38 -11.65 -16.67
CA ASP A 205 10.58 -11.83 -17.51
C ASP A 205 11.37 -10.51 -17.71
N GLU A 206 10.93 -9.40 -17.10
CA GLU A 206 11.58 -8.10 -17.17
C GLU A 206 12.87 -8.07 -16.34
N ARG A 207 14.01 -8.12 -17.03
CA ARG A 207 15.32 -7.83 -16.43
C ARG A 207 15.54 -6.33 -16.33
N HIS A 208 15.93 -5.85 -15.16
CA HIS A 208 16.28 -4.45 -14.92
C HIS A 208 17.76 -4.33 -14.52
N PRO A 209 18.49 -3.28 -14.96
CA PRO A 209 19.90 -3.08 -14.55
C PRO A 209 20.14 -2.99 -13.03
N GLY A 210 19.07 -2.74 -12.26
CA GLY A 210 19.08 -2.75 -10.80
C GLY A 210 19.10 -4.15 -10.17
N ASP A 211 18.77 -5.21 -10.92
CA ASP A 211 18.81 -6.59 -10.42
C ASP A 211 20.26 -7.08 -10.20
N ALA A 212 21.22 -6.47 -10.88
CA ALA A 212 22.64 -6.81 -10.85
C ALA A 212 23.48 -5.87 -9.95
N ARG A 213 22.84 -4.94 -9.25
CA ARG A 213 23.47 -3.91 -8.40
C ARG A 213 23.09 -4.07 -6.93
#